data_AF-A0A523QNN5-F1
#
_entry.id   AF-A0A523QNN5-F1
#
_cell.length_a   1.000
_cell.length_b   1.000
_cell.length_c   1.000
_cell.angle_alpha   90.00
_cell.angle_beta   90.00
_cell.angle_gamma   90.00
#
_symmetry.space_group_name_H-M   'P 1'
#
loop_
_entity.id
_entity.type
_entity.pdbx_description
1 polymer ?
#
loop_
_entity_poly.entity_id
_entity_poly.type
_entity_poly.pdbx_seq_one_letter_code
_entity_poly.pdbx_strand_id
1 'polypeptide(L)'
;MKKYLTLVVFLMLACVPIFSEADEDCMICHEDPDLKTEEGKSLFIEYVKFLSSVHGESGISCVGCHSDLQGFEDFPHAEKLETVSCGECHDKAEEEFKASIHSEATIKKDSLTVSCKDCHGKHDIRNKDDFDSRVFPLNLPRTCELCHLEKVKRERGVEFIKQYEKSIHFEGLEKAGLTTSSNCSNCHGAHDIKAVHHPLSRVSRENIIGTCGTCHVGIERDYLEGVHGKDYAKGSKDVPVCTDCHNEHDISSPQSLDSRVYATKIAEVCSRCHDDEALSRQYGFLTSRLKTYSGSFHGTASKFGEARVANCASCHGFHGIRPSSDPKSSIHPDNLPETCGTCHPGAGKNFAEGKIHVISEKISNKWAYLVKIFYIILIIVIVSIFLIFIAADIFHRVFRRRKRE
;
A
#
# COMPACT_ATOMS: atom_id res chain seq x y z
N MET A 1 -48.52 69.67 12.99
CA MET A 1 -47.67 68.78 12.18
C MET A 1 -48.06 67.34 12.46
N LYS A 2 -48.71 66.68 11.49
CA LYS A 2 -49.13 65.28 11.55
C LYS A 2 -47.90 64.37 11.49
N LYS A 3 -47.78 63.38 12.39
CA LYS A 3 -46.84 62.27 12.20
C LYS A 3 -47.64 60.97 12.18
N TYR A 4 -47.50 60.28 11.06
CA TYR A 4 -48.19 59.07 10.66
C TYR A 4 -47.67 57.87 11.48
N LEU A 5 -48.59 57.08 12.00
CA LEU A 5 -48.33 55.78 12.63
C LEU A 5 -48.33 54.73 11.51
N THR A 6 -47.15 54.30 11.07
CA THR A 6 -47.02 53.24 10.07
C THR A 6 -47.04 51.89 10.79
N LEU A 7 -48.16 51.18 10.68
CA LEU A 7 -48.32 49.80 11.16
C LEU A 7 -47.58 48.87 10.18
N VAL A 8 -46.44 48.31 10.60
CA VAL A 8 -45.75 47.24 9.85
C VAL A 8 -46.41 45.92 10.24
N VAL A 9 -47.26 45.40 9.36
CA VAL A 9 -47.82 44.05 9.45
C VAL A 9 -46.73 43.06 9.04
N PHE A 10 -46.13 42.38 10.01
CA PHE A 10 -45.21 41.28 9.76
C PHE A 10 -46.05 40.06 9.38
N LEU A 11 -46.17 39.80 8.07
CA LEU A 11 -46.80 38.58 7.57
C LEU A 11 -45.86 37.41 7.89
N MET A 12 -46.09 36.70 8.98
CA MET A 12 -45.48 35.39 9.21
C MET A 12 -46.04 34.42 8.17
N LEU A 13 -45.33 34.25 7.04
CA LEU A 13 -45.48 33.04 6.25
C LEU A 13 -45.02 31.89 7.14
N ALA A 14 -45.96 31.06 7.59
CA ALA A 14 -45.64 29.73 8.06
C ALA A 14 -44.91 29.02 6.92
N CYS A 15 -43.64 28.67 7.15
CA CYS A 15 -42.86 27.86 6.25
C CYS A 15 -43.47 26.46 6.29
N VAL A 16 -44.45 26.20 5.42
CA VAL A 16 -44.96 24.85 5.21
C VAL A 16 -43.82 24.06 4.57
N PRO A 17 -43.42 22.90 5.12
CA PRO A 17 -42.42 22.07 4.49
C PRO A 17 -42.87 21.74 3.07
N ILE A 18 -42.05 22.13 2.08
CA ILE A 18 -42.35 21.91 0.66
C ILE A 18 -41.96 20.46 0.36
N PHE A 19 -42.93 19.54 0.43
CA PHE A 19 -42.80 18.19 -0.10
C PHE A 19 -43.11 18.20 -1.60
N SER A 20 -42.52 17.29 -2.37
CA SER A 20 -43.03 17.02 -3.71
C SER A 20 -44.42 16.37 -3.59
N GLU A 21 -45.34 16.67 -4.52
CA GLU A 21 -46.66 16.04 -4.57
C GLU A 21 -46.57 14.50 -4.56
N ALA A 22 -45.46 13.94 -5.08
CA ALA A 22 -45.24 12.50 -5.14
C ALA A 22 -44.72 11.88 -3.83
N ASP A 23 -44.24 12.68 -2.86
CA ASP A 23 -43.67 12.18 -1.60
C ASP A 23 -44.48 12.61 -0.36
N GLU A 24 -45.44 13.54 -0.53
CA GLU A 24 -46.24 14.09 0.56
C GLU A 24 -46.92 12.98 1.37
N ASP A 25 -47.55 12.01 0.69
CA ASP A 25 -48.22 10.87 1.32
C ASP A 25 -47.29 10.02 2.21
N CYS A 26 -46.02 9.88 1.81
CA CYS A 26 -45.02 9.15 2.60
C CYS A 26 -44.61 9.96 3.83
N MET A 27 -44.40 11.26 3.64
CA MET A 27 -43.86 12.14 4.67
C MET A 27 -44.84 12.46 5.79
N ILE A 28 -46.17 12.34 5.57
CA ILE A 28 -47.21 12.48 6.61
C ILE A 28 -46.90 11.62 7.85
N CYS A 29 -46.33 10.43 7.65
CA CYS A 29 -45.92 9.56 8.75
C CYS A 29 -44.40 9.56 8.94
N HIS A 30 -43.61 9.51 7.86
CA HIS A 30 -42.16 9.35 7.95
C HIS A 30 -41.40 10.61 8.39
N GLU A 31 -42.05 11.76 8.53
CA GLU A 31 -41.44 12.96 9.14
C GLU A 31 -41.43 12.94 10.68
N ASP A 32 -42.15 12.02 11.32
CA ASP A 32 -42.23 11.95 12.78
C ASP A 32 -40.96 11.30 13.38
N PRO A 33 -40.16 12.02 14.20
CA PRO A 33 -38.97 11.47 14.86
C PRO A 33 -39.26 10.30 15.80
N ASP A 34 -40.49 10.21 16.32
CA ASP A 34 -40.91 9.18 17.25
C ASP A 34 -41.44 7.92 16.55
N LEU A 35 -41.65 7.96 15.22
CA LEU A 35 -42.10 6.82 14.45
C LEU A 35 -41.06 5.69 14.45
N LYS A 36 -41.49 4.51 14.90
CA LYS A 36 -40.65 3.32 15.05
C LYS A 36 -41.39 2.06 14.62
N THR A 37 -40.64 1.04 14.20
CA THR A 37 -41.12 -0.34 14.04
C THR A 37 -41.54 -0.93 15.39
N GLU A 38 -42.23 -2.07 15.39
CA GLU A 38 -42.54 -2.81 16.62
C GLU A 38 -41.27 -3.20 17.40
N GLU A 39 -40.18 -3.47 16.67
CA GLU A 39 -38.84 -3.75 17.21
C GLU A 39 -38.09 -2.51 17.73
N GLY A 40 -38.71 -1.32 17.70
CA GLY A 40 -38.14 -0.05 18.18
C GLY A 40 -37.15 0.63 17.26
N LYS A 41 -37.01 0.19 15.99
CA LYS A 41 -36.14 0.84 14.99
C LYS A 41 -36.82 2.09 14.46
N SER A 42 -36.12 3.22 14.42
CA SER A 42 -36.67 4.46 13.87
C SER A 42 -36.96 4.33 12.37
N LEU A 43 -38.14 4.84 11.98
CA LEU A 43 -38.61 4.98 10.59
C LEU A 43 -38.58 6.44 10.12
N PHE A 44 -38.06 7.35 10.96
CA PHE A 44 -37.94 8.77 10.65
C PHE A 44 -37.02 8.99 9.44
N ILE A 45 -37.49 9.82 8.51
CA ILE A 45 -36.77 10.27 7.34
C ILE A 45 -36.65 11.78 7.41
N GLU A 46 -35.42 12.28 7.46
CA GLU A 46 -35.16 13.71 7.36
C GLU A 46 -35.21 14.12 5.88
N TYR A 47 -36.36 14.59 5.42
CA TYR A 47 -36.61 14.85 3.99
C TYR A 47 -35.57 15.78 3.36
N VAL A 48 -35.09 16.79 4.10
CA VAL A 48 -34.02 17.70 3.63
C VAL A 48 -32.71 16.96 3.33
N LYS A 49 -32.38 15.92 4.11
CA LYS A 49 -31.21 15.07 3.82
C LYS A 49 -31.44 14.19 2.60
N PHE A 50 -32.67 13.74 2.38
CA PHE A 50 -33.02 13.02 1.16
C PHE A 50 -32.93 13.91 -0.08
N LEU A 51 -33.47 15.12 -0.03
CA LEU A 51 -33.40 16.07 -1.14
C LEU A 51 -31.96 16.49 -1.51
N SER A 52 -31.02 16.42 -0.56
CA SER A 52 -29.58 16.64 -0.78
C SER A 52 -28.80 15.36 -1.14
N SER A 53 -29.47 14.22 -1.23
CA SER A 53 -28.90 13.00 -1.81
C SER A 53 -28.86 13.12 -3.33
N VAL A 54 -27.99 12.35 -3.99
CA VAL A 54 -27.88 12.35 -5.46
C VAL A 54 -29.19 11.91 -6.14
N HIS A 55 -29.97 11.05 -5.48
CA HIS A 55 -31.27 10.61 -6.00
C HIS A 55 -32.36 11.67 -5.80
N GLY A 56 -32.37 12.34 -4.64
CA GLY A 56 -33.28 13.46 -4.38
C GLY A 56 -33.02 14.65 -5.30
N GLU A 57 -31.75 15.01 -5.53
CA GLU A 57 -31.36 16.04 -6.51
C GLU A 57 -31.73 15.66 -7.94
N SER A 58 -31.74 14.36 -8.25
CA SER A 58 -32.18 13.83 -9.56
C SER A 58 -33.71 13.74 -9.68
N GLY A 59 -34.46 14.12 -8.64
CA GLY A 59 -35.93 14.09 -8.63
C GLY A 59 -36.54 12.70 -8.54
N ILE A 60 -35.80 11.69 -8.05
CA ILE A 60 -36.34 10.36 -7.79
C ILE A 60 -37.23 10.46 -6.54
N SER A 61 -38.49 10.04 -6.63
CA SER A 61 -39.42 9.99 -5.50
C SER A 61 -39.21 8.76 -4.61
N CYS A 62 -39.87 8.70 -3.45
CA CYS A 62 -39.81 7.57 -2.53
C CYS A 62 -40.13 6.23 -3.22
N VAL A 63 -41.23 6.19 -3.99
CA VAL A 63 -41.69 5.00 -4.73
C VAL A 63 -40.80 4.65 -5.93
N GLY A 64 -39.90 5.55 -6.34
CA GLY A 64 -38.88 5.24 -7.34
C GLY A 64 -37.86 4.21 -6.87
N CYS A 65 -37.65 4.11 -5.54
CA CYS A 65 -36.82 3.08 -4.91
C CYS A 65 -37.68 2.00 -4.23
N HIS A 66 -38.76 2.42 -3.57
CA HIS A 66 -39.76 1.55 -2.95
C HIS A 66 -40.84 1.18 -3.98
N SER A 67 -40.43 0.47 -5.03
CA SER A 67 -41.29 0.16 -6.19
C SER A 67 -42.48 -0.72 -5.85
N ASP A 68 -42.42 -1.46 -4.74
CA ASP A 68 -43.54 -2.24 -4.18
C ASP A 68 -44.72 -1.37 -3.69
N LEU A 69 -44.49 -0.08 -3.49
CA LEU A 69 -45.52 0.91 -3.13
C LEU A 69 -46.03 1.73 -4.32
N GLN A 70 -45.58 1.45 -5.54
CA GLN A 70 -46.05 2.19 -6.72
C GLN A 70 -47.55 1.95 -6.96
N GLY A 71 -48.36 3.01 -6.83
CA GLY A 71 -49.82 2.93 -6.97
C GLY A 71 -50.53 2.27 -5.79
N PHE A 72 -49.83 2.14 -4.65
CA PHE A 72 -50.42 1.66 -3.41
C PHE A 72 -51.22 2.78 -2.74
N GLU A 73 -52.49 2.51 -2.42
CA GLU A 73 -53.42 3.51 -1.85
C GLU A 73 -53.83 3.22 -0.39
N ASP A 74 -53.57 2.01 0.11
CA ASP A 74 -54.03 1.53 1.43
C ASP A 74 -53.02 1.81 2.55
N PHE A 75 -52.80 3.08 2.90
CA PHE A 75 -51.92 3.45 4.01
C PHE A 75 -52.61 3.34 5.39
N PRO A 76 -51.89 2.93 6.46
CA PRO A 76 -50.47 2.60 6.50
C PRO A 76 -50.14 1.27 5.81
N HIS A 77 -49.03 1.24 5.07
CA HIS A 77 -48.54 0.04 4.39
C HIS A 77 -48.06 -1.03 5.40
N ALA A 78 -47.82 -2.26 4.91
CA ALA A 78 -47.28 -3.33 5.73
C ALA A 78 -45.94 -2.94 6.37
N GLU A 79 -45.67 -3.40 7.59
CA GLU A 79 -44.45 -3.03 8.35
C GLU A 79 -43.16 -3.39 7.60
N LYS A 80 -43.20 -4.47 6.81
CA LYS A 80 -42.04 -4.95 6.04
C LYS A 80 -42.29 -4.77 4.55
N LEU A 81 -41.58 -3.82 3.98
CA LEU A 81 -41.47 -3.61 2.53
C LEU A 81 -40.49 -4.59 1.89
N GLU A 82 -40.58 -4.69 0.56
CA GLU A 82 -39.56 -5.36 -0.22
C GLU A 82 -38.21 -4.62 -0.12
N THR A 83 -37.12 -5.35 -0.38
CA THR A 83 -35.78 -4.73 -0.34
C THR A 83 -35.55 -3.93 -1.62
N VAL A 84 -35.21 -2.66 -1.48
CA VAL A 84 -34.86 -1.77 -2.60
C VAL A 84 -33.79 -2.40 -3.50
N SER A 85 -34.09 -2.47 -4.80
CA SER A 85 -33.22 -3.06 -5.82
C SER A 85 -32.45 -1.99 -6.59
N CYS A 86 -31.25 -1.65 -6.11
CA CYS A 86 -30.40 -0.67 -6.79
C CYS A 86 -30.03 -1.08 -8.23
N GLY A 87 -29.96 -2.39 -8.49
CA GLY A 87 -29.55 -2.97 -9.77
C GLY A 87 -30.55 -2.79 -10.91
N GLU A 88 -31.78 -2.34 -10.64
CA GLU A 88 -32.73 -1.98 -11.71
C GLU A 88 -32.24 -0.78 -12.54
N CYS A 89 -31.52 0.15 -11.89
CA CYS A 89 -30.92 1.32 -12.53
C CYS A 89 -29.38 1.23 -12.61
N HIS A 90 -28.74 0.52 -11.67
CA HIS A 90 -27.28 0.35 -11.59
C HIS A 90 -26.85 -1.07 -11.95
N ASP A 91 -27.35 -1.58 -13.07
CA ASP A 91 -27.16 -2.95 -13.58
C ASP A 91 -25.70 -3.41 -13.59
N LYS A 92 -24.79 -2.57 -14.10
CA LYS A 92 -23.35 -2.87 -14.17
C LYS A 92 -22.73 -3.02 -12.78
N ALA A 93 -23.04 -2.11 -11.86
CA ALA A 93 -22.51 -2.15 -10.50
C ALA A 93 -23.04 -3.37 -9.74
N GLU A 94 -24.30 -3.73 -9.97
CA GLU A 94 -24.94 -4.93 -9.42
C GLU A 94 -24.28 -6.21 -9.94
N GLU A 95 -23.98 -6.29 -11.25
CA GLU A 95 -23.26 -7.42 -11.85
C GLU A 95 -21.84 -7.56 -11.27
N GLU A 96 -21.09 -6.46 -11.21
CA GLU A 96 -19.74 -6.43 -10.61
C GLU A 96 -19.78 -6.86 -9.14
N PHE A 97 -20.73 -6.32 -8.36
CA PHE A 97 -20.88 -6.62 -6.94
C PHE A 97 -21.24 -8.09 -6.71
N LYS A 98 -22.16 -8.66 -7.49
CA LYS A 98 -22.50 -10.09 -7.44
C LYS A 98 -21.28 -10.98 -7.66
N ALA A 99 -20.35 -10.56 -8.52
CA ALA A 99 -19.10 -11.27 -8.80
C ALA A 99 -17.96 -10.98 -7.80
N SER A 100 -18.20 -10.16 -6.78
CA SER A 100 -17.24 -9.83 -5.72
C SER A 100 -17.34 -10.79 -4.53
N ILE A 101 -16.32 -10.78 -3.67
CA ILE A 101 -16.30 -11.53 -2.39
C ILE A 101 -17.23 -10.96 -1.32
N HIS A 102 -17.87 -9.82 -1.60
CA HIS A 102 -18.75 -9.10 -0.69
C HIS A 102 -20.22 -9.43 -0.94
N SER A 103 -20.56 -10.10 -2.04
CA SER A 103 -21.93 -10.55 -2.30
C SER A 103 -22.31 -11.75 -1.42
N GLU A 104 -23.57 -11.81 -1.01
CA GLU A 104 -24.13 -12.96 -0.27
C GLU A 104 -23.93 -14.28 -1.02
N ALA A 105 -23.95 -14.25 -2.36
CA ALA A 105 -23.75 -15.42 -3.22
C ALA A 105 -22.35 -16.05 -3.10
N THR A 106 -21.34 -15.30 -2.65
CA THR A 106 -19.95 -15.78 -2.52
C THR A 106 -19.52 -15.98 -1.07
N ILE A 107 -20.34 -15.57 -0.12
CA ILE A 107 -20.03 -15.58 1.31
C ILE A 107 -20.22 -16.98 1.90
N LYS A 108 -19.22 -17.45 2.66
CA LYS A 108 -19.36 -18.66 3.49
C LYS A 108 -20.40 -18.39 4.58
N LYS A 109 -21.17 -19.42 4.95
CA LYS A 109 -22.31 -19.42 5.90
C LYS A 109 -22.15 -18.61 7.21
N ASP A 110 -20.92 -18.31 7.64
CA ASP A 110 -20.60 -17.57 8.87
C ASP A 110 -19.91 -16.20 8.63
N SER A 111 -19.93 -15.66 7.41
CA SER A 111 -19.30 -14.36 7.10
C SER A 111 -20.33 -13.23 7.06
N LEU A 112 -19.87 -12.02 7.40
CA LEU A 112 -20.69 -10.82 7.36
C LEU A 112 -21.20 -10.56 5.93
N THR A 113 -22.52 -10.55 5.75
CA THR A 113 -23.16 -10.07 4.53
C THR A 113 -23.10 -8.55 4.47
N VAL A 114 -22.84 -8.02 3.28
CA VAL A 114 -22.83 -6.58 3.01
C VAL A 114 -23.69 -6.29 1.79
N SER A 115 -24.18 -5.06 1.72
CA SER A 115 -25.10 -4.56 0.70
C SER A 115 -24.69 -3.16 0.27
N CYS A 116 -25.27 -2.65 -0.81
CA CYS A 116 -24.93 -1.33 -1.38
C CYS A 116 -24.97 -0.21 -0.33
N LYS A 117 -25.97 -0.24 0.55
CA LYS A 117 -26.17 0.76 1.60
C LYS A 117 -25.11 0.79 2.69
N ASP A 118 -24.37 -0.32 2.88
CA ASP A 118 -23.31 -0.39 3.88
C ASP A 118 -22.09 0.46 3.46
N CYS A 119 -21.91 0.66 2.15
CA CYS A 119 -20.87 1.55 1.61
C CYS A 119 -21.41 2.92 1.20
N HIS A 120 -22.60 2.99 0.57
CA HIS A 120 -23.12 4.21 -0.04
C HIS A 120 -24.06 5.03 0.85
N GLY A 121 -24.68 4.42 1.88
CA GLY A 121 -25.73 5.06 2.69
C GLY A 121 -27.14 4.62 2.31
N LYS A 122 -28.16 5.27 2.86
CA LYS A 122 -29.58 4.91 2.67
C LYS A 122 -30.32 6.01 1.91
N HIS A 123 -31.11 6.84 2.60
CA HIS A 123 -31.75 8.03 2.03
C HIS A 123 -30.78 9.21 1.92
N ASP A 124 -29.51 9.05 2.28
CA ASP A 124 -28.46 10.07 2.29
C ASP A 124 -27.32 9.78 1.29
N ILE A 125 -27.59 8.96 0.25
CA ILE A 125 -26.59 8.56 -0.75
C ILE A 125 -26.08 9.79 -1.50
N ARG A 126 -24.78 10.03 -1.46
CA ARG A 126 -24.11 11.16 -2.12
C ARG A 126 -23.30 10.71 -3.33
N ASN A 127 -23.05 11.63 -4.25
CA ASN A 127 -22.16 11.40 -5.38
C ASN A 127 -20.75 11.02 -4.89
N LYS A 128 -20.02 10.16 -5.60
CA LYS A 128 -18.65 9.76 -5.22
C LYS A 128 -17.66 10.93 -5.16
N ASP A 129 -17.95 12.03 -5.87
CA ASP A 129 -17.11 13.23 -5.93
C ASP A 129 -17.51 14.28 -4.86
N ASP A 130 -18.58 14.02 -4.10
CA ASP A 130 -18.97 14.83 -2.94
C ASP A 130 -18.07 14.50 -1.75
N PHE A 131 -17.54 15.53 -1.10
CA PHE A 131 -16.65 15.41 0.06
C PHE A 131 -17.27 14.67 1.24
N ASP A 132 -18.59 14.79 1.45
CA ASP A 132 -19.31 14.13 2.54
C ASP A 132 -19.75 12.71 2.17
N SER A 133 -19.47 12.26 0.94
CA SER A 133 -19.78 10.90 0.52
C SER A 133 -18.91 9.88 1.25
N ARG A 134 -19.52 8.79 1.70
CA ARG A 134 -18.82 7.67 2.35
C ARG A 134 -17.81 7.00 1.43
N VAL A 135 -18.01 7.12 0.11
CA VAL A 135 -17.11 6.55 -0.90
C VAL A 135 -16.21 7.61 -1.55
N PHE A 136 -16.21 8.84 -1.04
CA PHE A 136 -15.23 9.85 -1.42
C PHE A 136 -13.82 9.35 -1.12
N PRO A 137 -12.79 9.61 -1.97
CA PRO A 137 -11.47 9.01 -1.81
C PRO A 137 -10.84 9.16 -0.42
N LEU A 138 -11.06 10.29 0.27
CA LEU A 138 -10.56 10.51 1.64
C LEU A 138 -11.35 9.73 2.71
N ASN A 139 -12.63 9.46 2.47
CA ASN A 139 -13.51 8.77 3.41
C ASN A 139 -13.53 7.25 3.21
N LEU A 140 -13.16 6.79 2.01
CA LEU A 140 -13.25 5.39 1.63
C LEU A 140 -12.49 4.42 2.55
N PRO A 141 -11.26 4.71 3.02
CA PRO A 141 -10.56 3.81 3.96
C PRO A 141 -11.43 3.52 5.19
N ARG A 142 -11.99 4.57 5.80
CA ARG A 142 -12.88 4.45 6.96
C ARG A 142 -14.10 3.58 6.63
N THR A 143 -14.71 3.74 5.46
CA THR A 143 -15.86 2.92 5.03
C THR A 143 -15.52 1.43 4.97
N CYS A 144 -14.34 1.06 4.48
CA CYS A 144 -13.88 -0.33 4.48
C CYS A 144 -13.57 -0.82 5.91
N GLU A 145 -12.91 0.01 6.71
CA GLU A 145 -12.42 -0.30 8.06
C GLU A 145 -13.54 -0.55 9.08
N LEU A 146 -14.72 0.08 8.90
CA LEU A 146 -15.92 -0.16 9.72
C LEU A 146 -16.26 -1.64 9.90
N CYS A 147 -15.94 -2.46 8.90
CA CYS A 147 -16.07 -3.90 9.00
C CYS A 147 -14.71 -4.56 9.16
N HIS A 148 -13.71 -4.15 8.39
CA HIS A 148 -12.42 -4.83 8.30
C HIS A 148 -11.54 -4.76 9.56
N LEU A 149 -11.77 -3.78 10.45
CA LEU A 149 -11.05 -3.68 11.72
C LEU A 149 -11.85 -4.24 12.91
N GLU A 150 -13.17 -4.36 12.79
CA GLU A 150 -14.06 -4.63 13.93
C GLU A 150 -14.91 -5.90 13.78
N LYS A 151 -15.36 -6.22 12.57
CA LYS A 151 -16.48 -7.16 12.34
C LYS A 151 -16.11 -8.42 11.58
N VAL A 152 -15.02 -8.41 10.81
CA VAL A 152 -14.59 -9.59 10.02
C VAL A 152 -13.26 -10.16 10.50
N LYS A 153 -13.24 -11.48 10.70
CA LYS A 153 -12.00 -12.21 10.97
C LYS A 153 -11.26 -12.47 9.65
N ARG A 154 -9.97 -12.16 9.63
CA ARG A 154 -9.07 -12.37 8.48
C ARG A 154 -7.87 -13.19 8.91
N GLU A 155 -7.32 -13.97 7.99
CA GLU A 155 -6.17 -14.85 8.25
C GLU A 155 -4.94 -14.10 8.76
N ARG A 156 -4.64 -12.93 8.17
CA ARG A 156 -3.51 -12.07 8.57
C ARG A 156 -3.85 -11.11 9.72
N GLY A 157 -5.05 -11.18 10.28
CA GLY A 157 -5.52 -10.31 11.37
C GLY A 157 -5.77 -8.85 10.97
N VAL A 158 -6.28 -8.07 11.93
CA VAL A 158 -6.64 -6.64 11.74
C VAL A 158 -5.42 -5.73 11.60
N GLU A 159 -4.30 -6.07 12.23
CA GLU A 159 -3.07 -5.28 12.17
C GLU A 159 -2.52 -5.19 10.75
N PHE A 160 -2.74 -6.22 9.94
CA PHE A 160 -2.33 -6.21 8.53
C PHE A 160 -3.07 -5.14 7.71
N ILE A 161 -4.31 -4.81 8.09
CA ILE A 161 -5.08 -3.77 7.40
C ILE A 161 -4.68 -2.39 7.94
N LYS A 162 -4.51 -2.27 9.26
CA LYS A 162 -4.04 -1.03 9.92
C LYS A 162 -2.68 -0.54 9.44
N GLN A 163 -1.86 -1.44 8.89
CA GLN A 163 -0.60 -1.07 8.23
C GLN A 163 -0.77 -0.01 7.13
N TYR A 164 -1.95 0.06 6.51
CA TYR A 164 -2.27 1.10 5.53
C TYR A 164 -2.02 2.52 6.06
N GLU A 165 -2.34 2.77 7.33
CA GLU A 165 -2.12 4.07 8.00
C GLU A 165 -0.64 4.49 8.07
N LYS A 166 0.27 3.53 7.91
CA LYS A 166 1.73 3.74 7.91
C LYS A 166 2.30 3.94 6.51
N SER A 167 1.48 3.83 5.46
CA SER A 167 1.93 3.93 4.09
C SER A 167 2.11 5.37 3.62
N ILE A 168 2.98 5.54 2.62
CA ILE A 168 3.15 6.82 1.92
C ILE A 168 1.89 7.21 1.15
N HIS A 169 1.09 6.24 0.72
CA HIS A 169 -0.20 6.48 0.07
C HIS A 169 -1.20 7.08 1.05
N PHE A 170 -1.31 6.52 2.25
CA PHE A 170 -2.14 7.08 3.32
C PHE A 170 -1.64 8.44 3.78
N GLU A 171 -0.33 8.63 3.91
CA GLU A 171 0.25 9.95 4.22
C GLU A 171 -0.17 10.99 3.17
N GLY A 172 -0.08 10.66 1.88
CA GLY A 172 -0.54 11.55 0.82
C GLY A 172 -2.06 11.75 0.82
N LEU A 173 -2.84 10.71 1.10
CA LEU A 173 -4.30 10.75 1.12
C LEU A 173 -4.80 11.58 2.31
N GLU A 174 -4.53 11.15 3.54
CA GLU A 174 -5.09 11.74 4.76
C GLU A 174 -4.37 13.03 5.18
N LYS A 175 -3.03 13.05 5.18
CA LYS A 175 -2.29 14.21 5.70
C LYS A 175 -2.14 15.33 4.70
N ALA A 176 -1.98 15.00 3.42
CA ALA A 176 -1.86 16.00 2.35
C ALA A 176 -3.18 16.27 1.59
N GLY A 177 -4.24 15.49 1.86
CA GLY A 177 -5.56 15.68 1.23
C GLY A 177 -5.59 15.35 -0.27
N LEU A 178 -4.63 14.56 -0.76
CA LEU A 178 -4.50 14.26 -2.19
C LEU A 178 -5.42 13.09 -2.57
N THR A 179 -6.56 13.39 -3.20
CA THR A 179 -7.53 12.38 -3.68
C THR A 179 -6.96 11.45 -4.76
N THR A 180 -5.83 11.83 -5.36
CA THR A 180 -5.08 11.00 -6.32
C THR A 180 -4.18 9.97 -5.65
N SER A 181 -3.95 10.05 -4.34
CA SER A 181 -3.22 9.03 -3.60
C SER A 181 -4.03 7.73 -3.52
N SER A 182 -3.37 6.60 -3.73
CA SER A 182 -4.01 5.29 -3.75
C SER A 182 -4.69 4.95 -2.42
N ASN A 183 -5.94 4.53 -2.46
CA ASN A 183 -6.70 3.97 -1.36
C ASN A 183 -7.04 2.49 -1.60
N CYS A 184 -7.86 1.90 -0.72
CA CYS A 184 -8.25 0.49 -0.79
C CYS A 184 -8.79 0.07 -2.17
N SER A 185 -9.61 0.91 -2.80
CA SER A 185 -10.26 0.57 -4.08
C SER A 185 -9.32 0.65 -5.27
N ASN A 186 -8.29 1.50 -5.22
CA ASN A 186 -7.33 1.61 -6.31
C ASN A 186 -6.55 0.30 -6.49
N CYS A 187 -6.29 -0.43 -5.39
CA CYS A 187 -5.62 -1.72 -5.44
C CYS A 187 -6.60 -2.89 -5.54
N HIS A 188 -7.65 -2.93 -4.71
CA HIS A 188 -8.52 -4.10 -4.57
C HIS A 188 -9.73 -4.12 -5.53
N GLY A 189 -10.07 -2.99 -6.15
CA GLY A 189 -11.34 -2.80 -6.86
C GLY A 189 -12.39 -2.13 -5.98
N ALA A 190 -13.52 -1.74 -6.58
CA ALA A 190 -14.61 -1.05 -5.88
C ALA A 190 -15.83 -1.98 -5.72
N HIS A 191 -16.54 -2.23 -6.81
CA HIS A 191 -17.66 -3.17 -6.84
C HIS A 191 -17.22 -4.59 -7.21
N ASP A 192 -16.06 -4.77 -7.83
CA ASP A 192 -15.56 -6.03 -8.37
C ASP A 192 -14.52 -6.74 -7.47
N ILE A 193 -14.49 -6.45 -6.16
CA ILE A 193 -13.43 -6.92 -5.24
C ILE A 193 -13.34 -8.45 -5.22
N LYS A 194 -12.19 -9.01 -5.62
CA LYS A 194 -11.94 -10.45 -5.65
C LYS A 194 -10.95 -10.89 -4.58
N ALA A 195 -11.02 -12.15 -4.16
CA ALA A 195 -10.06 -12.75 -3.24
C ALA A 195 -8.63 -12.63 -3.79
N VAL A 196 -7.62 -12.44 -2.92
CA VAL A 196 -6.23 -12.20 -3.32
C VAL A 196 -5.66 -13.31 -4.23
N HIS A 197 -6.09 -14.56 -4.03
CA HIS A 197 -5.65 -15.70 -4.84
C HIS A 197 -6.47 -15.91 -6.12
N HIS A 198 -7.52 -15.12 -6.35
CA HIS A 198 -8.33 -15.25 -7.54
C HIS A 198 -7.55 -14.71 -8.76
N PRO A 199 -7.48 -15.41 -9.91
CA PRO A 199 -6.68 -14.99 -11.06
C PRO A 199 -7.05 -13.61 -11.63
N LEU A 200 -8.33 -13.24 -11.54
CA LEU A 200 -8.82 -11.91 -11.95
C LEU A 200 -8.71 -10.83 -10.84
N SER A 201 -8.15 -11.16 -9.68
CA SER A 201 -7.94 -10.15 -8.63
C SER A 201 -6.82 -9.21 -9.03
N ARG A 202 -7.04 -7.90 -8.91
CA ARG A 202 -6.03 -6.87 -9.19
C ARG A 202 -4.79 -7.05 -8.32
N VAL A 203 -4.97 -7.49 -7.07
CA VAL A 203 -3.87 -7.77 -6.14
C VAL A 203 -3.36 -9.22 -6.17
N SER A 204 -3.76 -10.02 -7.17
CA SER A 204 -3.12 -11.33 -7.37
C SER A 204 -1.67 -11.16 -7.82
N ARG A 205 -0.83 -12.17 -7.57
CA ARG A 205 0.59 -12.13 -7.93
C ARG A 205 0.77 -11.89 -9.44
N GLU A 206 -0.11 -12.46 -10.26
CA GLU A 206 -0.12 -12.28 -11.70
C GLU A 206 -0.53 -10.87 -12.15
N ASN A 207 -1.20 -10.06 -11.34
CA ASN A 207 -1.72 -8.75 -11.74
C ASN A 207 -1.07 -7.56 -11.02
N ILE A 208 -0.26 -7.81 -9.98
CA ILE A 208 0.27 -6.74 -9.12
C ILE A 208 1.15 -5.71 -9.87
N ILE A 209 1.84 -6.13 -10.94
CA ILE A 209 2.63 -5.23 -11.78
C ILE A 209 1.71 -4.17 -12.42
N GLY A 210 0.63 -4.61 -13.06
CA GLY A 210 -0.36 -3.71 -13.68
C GLY A 210 -1.15 -2.89 -12.66
N THR A 211 -1.42 -3.43 -11.47
CA THR A 211 -2.08 -2.68 -10.40
C THR A 211 -1.26 -1.49 -9.94
N CYS A 212 0.04 -1.66 -9.68
CA CYS A 212 0.92 -0.53 -9.39
C CYS A 212 1.10 0.36 -10.62
N GLY A 213 1.20 -0.25 -11.81
CA GLY A 213 1.40 0.40 -13.10
C GLY A 213 0.29 1.36 -13.51
N THR A 214 -0.93 1.18 -12.99
CA THR A 214 -2.07 2.08 -13.25
C THR A 214 -1.73 3.55 -12.95
N CYS A 215 -0.92 3.79 -11.90
CA CYS A 215 -0.39 5.12 -11.58
C CYS A 215 1.13 5.23 -11.85
N HIS A 216 1.90 4.16 -11.62
CA HIS A 216 3.34 4.14 -11.79
C HIS A 216 3.77 3.64 -13.18
N VAL A 217 3.14 4.16 -14.24
CA VAL A 217 3.30 3.71 -15.64
C VAL A 217 4.75 3.67 -16.12
N GLY A 218 5.57 4.65 -15.73
CA GLY A 218 6.99 4.70 -16.09
C GLY A 218 7.80 3.58 -15.41
N ILE A 219 7.47 3.28 -14.16
CA ILE A 219 8.13 2.22 -13.38
C ILE A 219 7.74 0.85 -13.92
N GLU A 220 6.46 0.64 -14.24
CA GLU A 220 5.99 -0.58 -14.89
C GLU A 220 6.73 -0.83 -16.20
N ARG A 221 6.82 0.19 -17.06
CA ARG A 221 7.57 0.08 -18.32
C ARG A 221 9.02 -0.33 -18.07
N ASP A 222 9.71 0.38 -17.17
CA ASP A 222 11.12 0.09 -16.88
C ASP A 222 11.29 -1.34 -16.32
N TYR A 223 10.39 -1.78 -15.45
CA TYR A 223 10.36 -3.15 -14.92
C TYR A 223 10.21 -4.20 -16.02
N LEU A 224 9.23 -4.02 -16.92
CA LEU A 224 8.96 -4.92 -18.03
C LEU A 224 10.10 -5.01 -19.04
N GLU A 225 10.91 -3.95 -19.18
CA GLU A 225 12.11 -3.97 -20.00
C GLU A 225 13.31 -4.71 -19.36
N GLY A 226 13.30 -4.82 -18.03
CA GLY A 226 14.31 -5.51 -17.23
C GLY A 226 14.22 -7.04 -17.31
N VAL A 227 15.20 -7.73 -16.71
CA VAL A 227 15.26 -9.19 -16.72
C VAL A 227 14.12 -9.83 -15.93
N HIS A 228 13.77 -9.27 -14.75
CA HIS A 228 12.64 -9.76 -13.94
C HIS A 228 11.31 -9.62 -14.70
N GLY A 229 11.05 -8.43 -15.28
CA GLY A 229 9.82 -8.19 -16.02
C GLY A 229 9.69 -9.01 -17.30
N LYS A 230 10.79 -9.22 -18.03
CA LYS A 230 10.79 -10.11 -19.22
C LYS A 230 10.45 -11.54 -18.87
N ASP A 231 10.94 -12.07 -17.76
CA ASP A 231 10.66 -13.43 -17.34
C ASP A 231 9.27 -13.55 -16.67
N TYR A 232 8.81 -12.50 -15.98
CA TYR A 232 7.43 -12.37 -15.51
C TYR A 232 6.44 -12.42 -16.67
N ALA A 233 6.71 -11.68 -17.76
CA ALA A 233 5.86 -11.68 -18.96
C ALA A 233 5.80 -13.05 -19.67
N LYS A 234 6.77 -13.93 -19.44
CA LYS A 234 6.74 -15.33 -19.90
C LYS A 234 5.95 -16.26 -18.97
N GLY A 235 5.38 -15.74 -17.89
CA GLY A 235 4.62 -16.50 -16.90
C GLY A 235 5.46 -17.12 -15.79
N SER A 236 6.73 -16.71 -15.62
CA SER A 236 7.54 -17.17 -14.48
C SER A 236 6.95 -16.66 -13.17
N LYS A 237 6.75 -17.55 -12.20
CA LYS A 237 6.27 -17.20 -10.85
C LYS A 237 7.40 -16.95 -9.85
N ASP A 238 8.61 -17.38 -10.21
CA ASP A 238 9.83 -17.34 -9.39
C ASP A 238 10.62 -16.03 -9.60
N VAL A 239 10.00 -15.04 -10.21
CA VAL A 239 10.54 -13.67 -10.34
C VAL A 239 9.83 -12.73 -9.37
N PRO A 240 10.53 -11.69 -8.87
CA PRO A 240 9.95 -10.77 -7.91
C PRO A 240 8.93 -9.86 -8.58
N VAL A 241 7.83 -9.59 -7.90
CA VAL A 241 6.88 -8.53 -8.25
C VAL A 241 7.04 -7.32 -7.32
N CYS A 242 6.28 -6.24 -7.54
CA CYS A 242 6.41 -4.98 -6.78
C CYS A 242 6.47 -5.20 -5.26
N THR A 243 5.56 -6.05 -4.73
CA THR A 243 5.41 -6.35 -3.30
C THR A 243 6.43 -7.37 -2.75
N ASP A 244 7.31 -7.91 -3.59
CA ASP A 244 8.43 -8.73 -3.09
C ASP A 244 9.62 -7.85 -2.66
N CYS A 245 9.77 -6.68 -3.30
CA CYS A 245 10.77 -5.68 -2.96
C CYS A 245 10.21 -4.58 -2.05
N HIS A 246 9.04 -4.05 -2.40
CA HIS A 246 8.27 -3.12 -1.59
C HIS A 246 7.29 -3.87 -0.69
N ASN A 247 6.63 -3.17 0.23
CA ASN A 247 5.49 -3.71 0.96
C ASN A 247 4.17 -3.44 0.22
N GLU A 248 3.11 -4.15 0.61
CA GLU A 248 1.75 -3.88 0.13
C GLU A 248 1.01 -2.80 0.94
N HIS A 249 0.68 -3.03 2.21
CA HIS A 249 -0.14 -2.11 3.00
C HIS A 249 0.68 -1.06 3.74
N ASP A 250 1.92 -1.33 4.15
CA ASP A 250 2.83 -0.35 4.77
C ASP A 250 3.93 0.07 3.79
N ILE A 251 3.59 0.28 2.51
CA ILE A 251 4.55 0.78 1.53
C ILE A 251 5.06 2.17 1.92
N SER A 252 6.37 2.32 2.11
CA SER A 252 7.00 3.59 2.52
C SER A 252 7.91 4.15 1.43
N SER A 253 8.12 5.47 1.48
CA SER A 253 9.12 6.16 0.65
C SER A 253 10.50 5.48 0.76
N PRO A 254 11.25 5.30 -0.33
CA PRO A 254 12.63 4.78 -0.29
C PRO A 254 13.61 5.63 0.52
N GLN A 255 13.25 6.87 0.86
CA GLN A 255 14.05 7.76 1.70
C GLN A 255 13.79 7.55 3.20
N SER A 256 12.70 6.85 3.57
CA SER A 256 12.39 6.53 4.96
C SER A 256 13.25 5.38 5.48
N LEU A 257 13.76 5.51 6.71
CA LEU A 257 14.51 4.45 7.39
C LEU A 257 13.70 3.17 7.56
N ASP A 258 12.38 3.27 7.69
CA ASP A 258 11.49 2.12 7.88
C ASP A 258 11.23 1.35 6.57
N SER A 259 11.52 1.96 5.42
CA SER A 259 11.31 1.32 4.12
C SER A 259 12.20 0.09 3.94
N ARG A 260 11.63 -1.01 3.43
CA ARG A 260 12.39 -2.20 3.02
C ARG A 260 13.42 -1.90 1.94
N VAL A 261 13.15 -0.88 1.13
CA VAL A 261 14.04 -0.45 0.03
C VAL A 261 14.88 0.78 0.40
N TYR A 262 15.05 1.06 1.70
CA TYR A 262 16.02 2.06 2.13
C TYR A 262 17.45 1.64 1.74
N ALA A 263 18.31 2.61 1.43
CA ALA A 263 19.61 2.38 0.79
C ALA A 263 20.50 1.32 1.48
N THR A 264 20.46 1.22 2.81
CA THR A 264 21.25 0.25 3.58
C THR A 264 20.60 -1.13 3.71
N LYS A 265 19.32 -1.28 3.32
CA LYS A 265 18.52 -2.51 3.40
C LYS A 265 18.38 -3.25 2.07
N ILE A 266 18.75 -2.61 0.95
CA ILE A 266 18.66 -3.17 -0.42
C ILE A 266 19.31 -4.56 -0.54
N ALA A 267 20.47 -4.77 0.08
CA ALA A 267 21.17 -6.05 0.00
C ALA A 267 20.34 -7.22 0.56
N GLU A 268 19.59 -6.97 1.63
CA GLU A 268 18.68 -7.96 2.23
C GLU A 268 17.57 -8.32 1.25
N VAL A 269 16.92 -7.33 0.64
CA VAL A 269 15.84 -7.52 -0.35
C VAL A 269 16.28 -8.43 -1.50
N CYS A 270 17.41 -8.13 -2.13
CA CYS A 270 17.91 -8.91 -3.26
C CYS A 270 18.33 -10.33 -2.85
N SER A 271 18.92 -10.48 -1.66
CA SER A 271 19.46 -11.75 -1.20
C SER A 271 18.41 -12.83 -0.96
N ARG A 272 17.15 -12.45 -0.69
CA ARG A 272 16.02 -13.38 -0.52
C ARG A 272 15.85 -14.34 -1.70
N CYS A 273 16.23 -13.91 -2.91
CA CYS A 273 16.19 -14.75 -4.11
C CYS A 273 17.60 -15.02 -4.66
N HIS A 274 18.51 -14.04 -4.66
CA HIS A 274 19.83 -14.19 -5.27
C HIS A 274 20.85 -15.00 -4.45
N ASP A 275 20.57 -15.24 -3.17
CA ASP A 275 21.34 -16.16 -2.33
C ASP A 275 20.52 -17.43 -2.00
N ASP A 276 19.34 -17.61 -2.60
CA ASP A 276 18.54 -18.83 -2.47
C ASP A 276 19.14 -19.97 -3.32
N GLU A 277 19.52 -21.07 -2.65
CA GLU A 277 20.16 -22.21 -3.32
C GLU A 277 19.21 -23.00 -4.21
N ALA A 278 17.91 -23.05 -3.89
CA ALA A 278 16.94 -23.79 -4.69
C ALA A 278 16.70 -23.08 -6.03
N LEU A 279 16.46 -21.77 -5.98
CA LEU A 279 16.31 -20.92 -7.17
C LEU A 279 17.60 -20.92 -8.00
N SER A 280 18.76 -20.82 -7.35
CA SER A 280 20.05 -20.88 -8.05
C SER A 280 20.28 -22.21 -8.77
N ARG A 281 19.95 -23.35 -8.14
CA ARG A 281 20.06 -24.67 -8.79
C ARG A 281 19.10 -24.81 -9.97
N GLN A 282 17.88 -24.29 -9.83
CA GLN A 282 16.85 -24.36 -10.87
C GLN A 282 17.19 -23.49 -12.08
N TYR A 283 17.70 -22.28 -11.85
CA TYR A 283 17.90 -21.29 -12.90
C TYR A 283 19.36 -21.06 -13.31
N GLY A 284 20.32 -21.70 -12.62
CA GLY A 284 21.73 -21.68 -12.97
C GLY A 284 22.46 -20.35 -12.72
N PHE A 285 21.90 -19.44 -11.93
CA PHE A 285 22.61 -18.21 -11.54
C PHE A 285 23.54 -18.46 -10.34
N LEU A 286 24.62 -17.69 -10.25
CA LEU A 286 25.63 -17.86 -9.19
C LEU A 286 25.11 -17.37 -7.84
N THR A 287 25.17 -18.22 -6.80
CA THR A 287 24.96 -17.83 -5.40
C THR A 287 26.18 -17.10 -4.81
N SER A 288 26.07 -16.65 -3.56
CA SER A 288 27.14 -15.98 -2.79
C SER A 288 27.46 -14.56 -3.26
N ARG A 289 26.54 -13.91 -3.99
CA ARG A 289 26.69 -12.51 -4.39
C ARG A 289 26.58 -11.59 -3.18
N LEU A 290 25.68 -11.88 -2.23
CA LEU A 290 25.63 -11.15 -0.97
C LEU A 290 26.92 -11.33 -0.17
N LYS A 291 27.44 -12.57 -0.05
CA LYS A 291 28.67 -12.84 0.69
C LYS A 291 29.86 -12.05 0.15
N THR A 292 30.04 -12.04 -1.17
CA THR A 292 31.15 -11.32 -1.82
C THR A 292 30.98 -9.80 -1.74
N TYR A 293 29.76 -9.28 -1.92
CA TYR A 293 29.47 -7.86 -1.72
C TYR A 293 29.69 -7.43 -0.26
N SER A 294 29.21 -8.21 0.71
CA SER A 294 29.33 -7.89 2.14
C SER A 294 30.78 -7.86 2.61
N GLY A 295 31.67 -8.63 1.98
CA GLY A 295 33.10 -8.60 2.24
C GLY A 295 33.85 -7.42 1.60
N SER A 296 33.19 -6.65 0.72
CA SER A 296 33.76 -5.45 0.11
C SER A 296 33.66 -4.24 1.04
N PHE A 297 34.37 -3.16 0.72
CA PHE A 297 34.25 -1.88 1.42
C PHE A 297 32.80 -1.36 1.40
N HIS A 298 32.14 -1.37 0.24
CA HIS A 298 30.77 -0.90 0.09
C HIS A 298 29.79 -1.70 0.96
N GLY A 299 29.86 -3.03 0.91
CA GLY A 299 28.98 -3.87 1.72
C GLY A 299 29.27 -3.74 3.23
N THR A 300 30.54 -3.63 3.61
CA THR A 300 30.92 -3.42 5.02
C THR A 300 30.41 -2.08 5.53
N ALA A 301 30.64 -0.99 4.80
CA ALA A 301 30.19 0.35 5.18
C ALA A 301 28.66 0.46 5.22
N SER A 302 27.95 -0.16 4.25
CA SER A 302 26.49 -0.24 4.25
C SER A 302 25.96 -0.96 5.49
N LYS A 303 26.63 -2.03 5.94
CA LYS A 303 26.27 -2.75 7.17
C LYS A 303 26.45 -1.89 8.42
N PHE A 304 27.38 -0.94 8.41
CA PHE A 304 27.55 0.06 9.46
C PHE A 304 26.62 1.28 9.32
N GLY A 305 25.67 1.25 8.38
CA GLY A 305 24.63 2.28 8.25
C GLY A 305 25.00 3.44 7.33
N GLU A 306 26.12 3.40 6.62
CA GLU A 306 26.43 4.43 5.61
C GLU A 306 25.52 4.23 4.38
N ALA A 307 24.66 5.20 4.11
CA ALA A 307 23.65 5.11 3.04
C ALA A 307 24.16 5.58 1.67
N ARG A 308 25.30 6.28 1.60
CA ARG A 308 25.86 6.82 0.35
C ARG A 308 26.79 5.86 -0.37
N VAL A 309 27.18 4.75 0.25
CA VAL A 309 27.99 3.74 -0.44
C VAL A 309 27.16 2.96 -1.43
N ALA A 310 27.82 2.41 -2.45
CA ALA A 310 27.13 1.63 -3.47
C ALA A 310 26.46 0.40 -2.85
N ASN A 311 25.19 0.18 -3.20
CA ASN A 311 24.43 -1.03 -2.93
C ASN A 311 24.11 -1.77 -4.24
N CYS A 312 23.42 -2.91 -4.13
CA CYS A 312 23.07 -3.75 -5.27
C CYS A 312 22.38 -2.94 -6.39
N ALA A 313 21.39 -2.14 -6.03
CA ALA A 313 20.58 -1.40 -6.99
C ALA A 313 21.31 -0.18 -7.60
N SER A 314 22.18 0.48 -6.84
CA SER A 314 23.00 1.58 -7.37
C SER A 314 23.99 1.13 -8.47
N CYS A 315 24.38 -0.15 -8.47
CA CYS A 315 25.18 -0.73 -9.54
C CYS A 315 24.31 -1.35 -10.63
N HIS A 316 23.33 -2.18 -10.28
CA HIS A 316 22.54 -3.01 -11.23
C HIS A 316 21.28 -2.34 -11.79
N GLY A 317 20.85 -1.22 -11.22
CA GLY A 317 19.54 -0.59 -11.46
C GLY A 317 18.49 -0.99 -10.41
N PHE A 318 17.34 -0.31 -10.45
CA PHE A 318 16.25 -0.49 -9.49
C PHE A 318 15.07 -1.27 -10.13
N HIS A 319 14.37 -0.64 -11.06
CA HIS A 319 13.20 -1.23 -11.71
C HIS A 319 13.57 -1.89 -13.05
N GLY A 320 14.42 -1.26 -13.88
CA GLY A 320 14.89 -1.81 -15.15
C GLY A 320 16.21 -2.58 -15.07
N ILE A 321 16.34 -3.54 -14.16
CA ILE A 321 17.58 -4.32 -13.96
C ILE A 321 17.89 -5.15 -15.21
N ARG A 322 19.12 -5.01 -15.74
CA ARG A 322 19.57 -5.69 -16.96
C ARG A 322 20.78 -6.60 -16.70
N PRO A 323 20.92 -7.72 -17.42
CA PRO A 323 22.10 -8.57 -17.29
C PRO A 323 23.36 -7.83 -17.76
N SER A 324 24.53 -8.23 -17.26
CA SER A 324 25.82 -7.58 -17.61
C SER A 324 26.21 -7.68 -19.08
N SER A 325 25.56 -8.58 -19.83
CA SER A 325 25.73 -8.73 -21.27
C SER A 325 24.88 -7.78 -22.10
N ASP A 326 23.89 -7.11 -21.50
CA ASP A 326 23.07 -6.12 -22.20
C ASP A 326 23.86 -4.81 -22.29
N PRO A 327 24.11 -4.25 -23.50
CA PRO A 327 24.82 -2.99 -23.68
C PRO A 327 24.17 -1.79 -22.96
N LYS A 328 22.88 -1.87 -22.64
CA LYS A 328 22.17 -0.84 -21.86
C LYS A 328 22.28 -1.04 -20.35
N SER A 329 22.91 -2.12 -19.88
CA SER A 329 23.09 -2.37 -18.45
C SER A 329 24.14 -1.43 -17.87
N SER A 330 23.85 -0.85 -16.71
CA SER A 330 24.83 -0.05 -15.94
C SER A 330 26.06 -0.86 -15.52
N ILE A 331 25.95 -2.19 -15.46
CA ILE A 331 27.08 -3.08 -15.18
C ILE A 331 27.68 -3.73 -16.44
N HIS A 332 27.32 -3.27 -17.64
CA HIS A 332 28.02 -3.66 -18.85
C HIS A 332 29.48 -3.19 -18.77
N PRO A 333 30.48 -3.99 -19.20
CA PRO A 333 31.90 -3.61 -19.08
C PRO A 333 32.23 -2.21 -19.63
N ASP A 334 31.59 -1.80 -20.72
CA ASP A 334 31.79 -0.47 -21.31
C ASP A 334 31.17 0.67 -20.50
N ASN A 335 30.15 0.39 -19.67
CA ASN A 335 29.42 1.37 -18.87
C ASN A 335 29.93 1.47 -17.43
N LEU A 336 30.72 0.49 -16.95
CA LEU A 336 31.26 0.48 -15.59
C LEU A 336 32.03 1.76 -15.21
N PRO A 337 32.88 2.36 -16.09
CA PRO A 337 33.55 3.62 -15.76
C PRO A 337 32.57 4.74 -15.41
N GLU A 338 31.46 4.84 -16.14
CA GLU A 338 30.40 5.82 -15.87
C GLU A 338 29.65 5.50 -14.57
N THR A 339 29.27 4.24 -14.37
CA THR A 339 28.60 3.77 -13.15
C THR A 339 29.43 4.04 -11.91
N CYS A 340 30.71 3.65 -11.92
CA CYS A 340 31.66 3.97 -10.83
C CYS A 340 31.89 5.48 -10.70
N GLY A 341 31.93 6.18 -11.84
CA GLY A 341 32.16 7.62 -11.95
C GLY A 341 31.13 8.48 -11.23
N THR A 342 29.92 7.95 -11.00
CA THR A 342 28.86 8.60 -10.21
C THR A 342 29.35 9.00 -8.81
N CYS A 343 30.20 8.18 -8.20
CA CYS A 343 30.77 8.43 -6.86
C CYS A 343 32.30 8.59 -6.86
N HIS A 344 32.99 8.10 -7.89
CA HIS A 344 34.44 8.16 -8.01
C HIS A 344 34.85 9.02 -9.23
N PRO A 345 34.97 10.35 -9.06
CA PRO A 345 35.38 11.24 -10.14
C PRO A 345 36.73 10.80 -10.74
N GLY A 346 36.77 10.62 -12.06
CA GLY A 346 37.97 10.15 -12.77
C GLY A 346 38.16 8.63 -12.80
N ALA A 347 37.16 7.85 -12.38
CA ALA A 347 37.14 6.40 -12.59
C ALA A 347 37.18 6.05 -14.09
N GLY A 348 38.38 5.78 -14.60
CA GLY A 348 38.60 5.31 -15.97
C GLY A 348 38.43 3.79 -16.11
N LYS A 349 38.62 3.28 -17.33
CA LYS A 349 38.52 1.83 -17.64
C LYS A 349 39.33 0.96 -16.68
N ASN A 350 40.59 1.31 -16.43
CA ASN A 350 41.48 0.55 -15.54
C ASN A 350 40.99 0.50 -14.08
N PHE A 351 40.28 1.53 -13.62
CA PHE A 351 39.67 1.53 -12.28
C PHE A 351 38.46 0.59 -12.24
N ALA A 352 37.64 0.63 -13.29
CA ALA A 352 36.43 -0.16 -13.44
C ALA A 352 36.68 -1.66 -13.74
N GLU A 353 37.90 -2.04 -14.13
CA GLU A 353 38.30 -3.45 -14.33
C GLU A 353 38.24 -4.29 -13.03
N GLY A 354 38.21 -3.64 -11.87
CA GLY A 354 38.10 -4.31 -10.57
C GLY A 354 36.81 -5.13 -10.46
N LYS A 355 36.94 -6.45 -10.24
CA LYS A 355 35.79 -7.33 -10.01
C LYS A 355 35.26 -7.13 -8.59
N ILE A 356 33.98 -6.78 -8.46
CA ILE A 356 33.31 -6.60 -7.17
C ILE A 356 32.89 -7.95 -6.55
N HIS A 357 32.28 -8.83 -7.35
CA HIS A 357 31.84 -10.14 -6.86
C HIS A 357 32.91 -11.22 -7.09
N VAL A 358 33.82 -11.38 -6.13
CA VAL A 358 34.93 -12.33 -6.20
C VAL A 358 34.82 -13.39 -5.10
N ILE A 359 34.60 -14.65 -5.52
CA ILE A 359 34.36 -15.79 -4.59
C ILE A 359 35.66 -16.20 -3.85
N SER A 360 36.83 -15.94 -4.44
CA SER A 360 38.12 -16.21 -3.81
C SER A 360 39.22 -15.23 -4.25
N GLU A 361 39.74 -14.45 -3.30
CA GLU A 361 40.94 -13.62 -3.48
C GLU A 361 42.16 -14.48 -3.81
N LYS A 362 42.29 -15.67 -3.23
CA LYS A 362 43.42 -16.59 -3.47
C LYS A 362 43.53 -17.04 -4.93
N ILE A 363 42.39 -17.12 -5.63
CA ILE A 363 42.33 -17.53 -7.05
C ILE A 363 42.39 -16.32 -7.98
N SER A 364 41.79 -15.20 -7.59
CA SER A 364 41.72 -13.98 -8.42
C SER A 364 42.96 -13.08 -8.33
N ASN A 365 43.60 -12.97 -7.16
CA ASN A 365 44.80 -12.17 -6.95
C ASN A 365 45.65 -12.74 -5.79
N LYS A 366 46.56 -13.66 -6.12
CA LYS A 366 47.46 -14.32 -5.16
C LYS A 366 48.30 -13.32 -4.35
N TRP A 367 48.72 -12.21 -4.95
CA TRP A 367 49.53 -11.20 -4.28
C TRP A 367 48.75 -10.44 -3.22
N ALA A 368 47.54 -9.98 -3.55
CA ALA A 368 46.65 -9.34 -2.59
C ALA A 368 46.35 -10.28 -1.41
N TYR A 369 46.15 -11.58 -1.68
CA TYR A 369 45.96 -12.58 -0.63
C TYR A 369 47.19 -12.70 0.29
N LEU A 370 48.40 -12.79 -0.26
CA LEU A 370 49.63 -12.87 0.54
C LEU A 370 49.82 -11.64 1.42
N VAL A 371 49.59 -10.44 0.85
CA VAL A 371 49.66 -9.17 1.57
C VAL A 371 48.65 -9.14 2.73
N LYS A 372 47.41 -9.58 2.49
CA LYS A 372 46.37 -9.68 3.52
C LYS A 372 46.79 -10.61 4.66
N ILE A 373 47.30 -11.80 4.34
CA ILE A 373 47.78 -12.75 5.36
C ILE A 373 48.93 -12.13 6.18
N PHE A 374 49.87 -11.46 5.52
CA PHE A 374 50.95 -10.75 6.20
C PHE A 374 50.44 -9.70 7.18
N TYR A 375 49.51 -8.83 6.76
CA TYR A 375 48.92 -7.81 7.64
C TYR A 375 48.14 -8.41 8.80
N ILE A 376 47.39 -9.50 8.59
CA ILE A 376 46.67 -10.18 9.68
C ILE A 376 47.67 -10.70 10.73
N ILE A 377 48.74 -11.36 10.30
CA ILE A 377 49.79 -11.85 11.21
C ILE A 377 50.41 -10.68 11.97
N LEU A 378 50.75 -9.59 11.26
CA LEU A 378 51.34 -8.40 11.85
C LEU A 378 50.44 -7.76 12.92
N ILE A 379 49.14 -7.58 12.62
CA ILE A 379 48.16 -7.01 13.55
C ILE A 379 48.01 -7.89 14.79
N ILE A 380 47.90 -9.22 14.62
CA ILE A 380 47.80 -10.17 15.74
C ILE A 380 49.03 -10.04 16.64
N VAL A 381 50.24 -10.04 16.06
CA VAL A 381 51.49 -9.92 16.81
C VAL A 381 51.55 -8.61 17.60
N ILE A 382 51.24 -7.48 16.95
CA ILE A 382 51.28 -6.16 17.60
C ILE A 382 50.25 -6.08 18.74
N VAL A 383 49.01 -6.50 18.49
CA VAL A 383 47.94 -6.49 19.49
C VAL A 383 48.29 -7.40 20.67
N SER A 384 48.82 -8.60 20.41
CA SER A 384 49.26 -9.52 21.48
C SER A 384 50.38 -8.93 22.34
N ILE A 385 51.40 -8.31 21.73
CA ILE A 385 52.48 -7.66 22.47
C ILE A 385 51.92 -6.52 23.35
N PHE A 386 51.02 -5.71 22.80
CA PHE A 386 50.42 -4.60 23.54
C PHE A 386 49.57 -5.07 24.73
N LEU A 387 48.79 -6.14 24.55
CA LEU A 387 48.01 -6.75 25.63
C LEU A 387 48.91 -7.34 26.73
N ILE A 388 50.02 -7.98 26.35
CA ILE A 388 51.02 -8.49 27.30
C ILE A 388 51.63 -7.33 28.10
N PHE A 389 51.97 -6.22 27.44
CA PHE A 389 52.51 -5.04 28.09
C PHE A 389 51.52 -4.43 29.09
N ILE A 390 50.25 -4.29 28.71
CA ILE A 390 49.17 -3.83 29.60
C ILE A 390 49.02 -4.77 30.80
N ALA A 391 49.00 -6.08 30.57
CA ALA A 391 48.87 -7.07 31.65
C ALA A 391 50.05 -7.00 32.62
N ALA A 392 51.27 -6.81 32.12
CA ALA A 392 52.46 -6.64 32.93
C ALA A 392 52.42 -5.35 33.77
N ASP A 393 51.97 -4.23 33.19
CA ASP A 393 51.81 -2.96 33.93
C ASP A 393 50.73 -3.06 35.02
N ILE A 394 49.57 -3.64 34.71
CA ILE A 394 48.49 -3.86 35.69
C ILE A 394 48.99 -4.76 36.82
N PHE A 395 49.65 -5.89 36.49
CA PHE A 395 50.20 -6.80 37.47
C PHE A 395 51.21 -6.09 38.38
N HIS A 396 52.12 -5.29 37.81
CA HIS A 396 53.10 -4.53 38.56
C HIS A 396 52.45 -3.51 39.52
N ARG A 397 51.41 -2.78 39.07
CA ARG A 397 50.67 -1.82 39.91
C ARG A 397 49.93 -2.49 41.06
N VAL A 398 49.27 -3.63 40.82
CA VAL A 398 48.57 -4.40 41.84
C VAL A 398 49.56 -4.95 42.87
N PHE A 399 50.70 -5.50 42.43
CA PHE A 399 51.73 -6.02 43.34
C PHE A 399 52.41 -4.92 44.17
N ARG A 400 52.64 -3.71 43.61
CA ARG A 400 53.18 -2.57 44.37
C ARG A 400 52.19 -2.00 45.40
N ARG A 401 50.88 -2.03 45.13
CA ARG A 401 49.86 -1.65 46.13
C ARG A 401 49.84 -2.62 47.32
N ARG A 402 49.88 -3.93 47.06
CA ARG A 402 49.95 -4.97 48.11
C ARG A 402 51.23 -4.96 48.96
N LYS A 403 52.28 -4.28 48.54
CA LYS A 403 53.53 -4.09 49.31
C LYS A 403 53.57 -2.79 50.14
N ARG A 404 52.57 -1.91 49.98
CA ARG A 404 52.46 -0.62 50.67
C ARG A 404 51.37 -0.59 51.74
N GLU A 405 50.51 -1.61 51.76
CA GLU A 405 49.73 -2.05 52.92
C GLU A 405 50.57 -3.04 53.71
#